data_AF-A0A965RSM6-F1
#
_entry.id   AF-A0A965RSM6-F1
#
_cell.length_a   1.000
_cell.length_b   1.000
_cell.length_c   1.000
_cell.angle_alpha   90.00
_cell.angle_beta   90.00
_cell.angle_gamma   90.00
#
_symmetry.space_group_name_H-M   'P 1'
#
loop_
_entity.id
_entity.type
_entity.pdbx_description
1 polymer ?
#
loop_
_entity_poly.entity_id
_entity_poly.type
_entity_poly.pdbx_seq_one_letter_code
_entity_poly.pdbx_strand_id
1 'polypeptide(L)'
;HATDPRIQASTGFEASRYEGPVSISGVLQDELEAFGFETVSLWAAIPHYVAGDPCPKASLALLRGVEDVLDIAIPLDELVENARAWQTGADELTATDEDIADYVRSLEESSEASDLPEATGEAIAREFERYLRRREG
;
A
#
# COMPACT_ATOMS: atom_id res chain seq x y z
N HIS A 1 2.35 -8.29 -2.14
CA HIS A 1 2.35 -9.77 -2.09
C HIS A 1 3.75 -10.28 -1.89
N ALA A 2 3.89 -11.23 -0.97
CA ALA A 2 5.16 -11.94 -0.74
C ALA A 2 4.89 -13.45 -0.80
N THR A 3 5.84 -14.21 -1.31
CA THR A 3 5.79 -15.69 -1.35
C THR A 3 6.51 -16.32 -0.15
N ASP A 4 7.48 -15.61 0.46
CA ASP A 4 8.16 -16.05 1.69
C ASP A 4 7.32 -15.79 2.96
N PRO A 5 6.99 -16.82 3.76
CA PRO A 5 6.24 -16.69 5.00
C PRO A 5 6.86 -15.74 6.04
N ARG A 6 8.19 -15.58 6.05
CA ARG A 6 8.90 -14.67 6.97
C ARG A 6 8.66 -13.21 6.60
N ILE A 7 8.63 -12.90 5.31
CA ILE A 7 8.30 -11.56 4.81
C ILE A 7 6.83 -11.27 5.08
N GLN A 8 5.93 -12.23 4.84
CA GLN A 8 4.50 -12.07 5.18
C GLN A 8 4.30 -11.77 6.68
N ALA A 9 4.96 -12.49 7.57
CA ALA A 9 4.82 -12.30 9.02
C ALA A 9 5.39 -10.97 9.53
N SER A 10 6.50 -10.49 8.95
CA SER A 10 7.14 -9.23 9.38
C SER A 10 6.46 -7.98 8.80
N THR A 11 5.88 -8.08 7.59
CA THR A 11 5.29 -6.94 6.88
C THR A 11 3.76 -6.90 6.94
N GLY A 12 3.11 -8.03 7.21
CA GLY A 12 1.66 -8.20 7.08
C GLY A 12 1.17 -8.35 5.64
N PHE A 13 2.06 -8.52 4.65
CA PHE A 13 1.64 -8.73 3.26
C PHE A 13 1.03 -10.12 3.05
N GLU A 14 -0.08 -10.16 2.31
CA GLU A 14 -0.74 -11.41 1.96
C GLU A 14 -0.12 -12.11 0.74
N ALA A 15 -0.37 -13.42 0.63
CA ALA A 15 -0.13 -14.18 -0.59
C ALA A 15 -0.93 -13.59 -1.77
N SER A 16 -0.37 -13.67 -2.97
CA SER A 16 -1.08 -13.21 -4.17
C SER A 16 -2.32 -14.06 -4.42
N ARG A 17 -3.49 -13.41 -4.57
CA ARG A 17 -4.76 -14.02 -4.99
C ARG A 17 -5.21 -13.53 -6.38
N TYR A 18 -4.35 -12.78 -7.07
CA TYR A 18 -4.70 -12.21 -8.36
C TYR A 18 -4.72 -13.28 -9.46
N GLU A 19 -5.88 -13.45 -10.10
CA GLU A 19 -6.05 -14.22 -11.33
C GLU A 19 -6.36 -13.25 -12.47
N GLY A 20 -5.44 -13.11 -13.43
CA GLY A 20 -5.57 -12.23 -14.59
C GLY A 20 -4.40 -12.40 -15.58
N PRO A 21 -4.33 -11.60 -16.66
CA PRO A 21 -3.22 -11.67 -17.60
C PRO A 21 -1.88 -11.46 -16.87
N VAL A 22 -0.90 -12.32 -17.19
CA VAL A 22 0.41 -12.32 -16.51
C VAL A 22 1.16 -11.04 -16.87
N SER A 23 1.57 -10.29 -15.83
CA SER A 23 2.41 -9.10 -16.01
C SER A 23 3.87 -9.50 -16.21
N ILE A 24 4.67 -8.64 -16.87
CA ILE A 24 6.12 -8.85 -16.98
C ILE A 24 6.77 -9.02 -15.59
N SER A 25 6.29 -8.27 -14.59
CA SER A 25 6.75 -8.41 -13.21
C SER A 25 6.44 -9.78 -12.63
N GLY A 26 5.29 -10.37 -12.97
CA GLY A 26 4.93 -11.73 -12.57
C GLY A 26 5.83 -12.79 -13.21
N VAL A 27 6.12 -12.68 -14.51
CA VAL A 27 7.08 -13.58 -15.19
C VAL A 27 8.47 -13.46 -14.58
N LEU A 28 8.95 -12.23 -14.35
CA LEU A 28 10.26 -12.01 -13.74
C LEU A 28 10.32 -12.58 -12.31
N GLN A 29 9.25 -12.43 -11.54
CA GLN A 29 9.17 -12.97 -10.20
C GLN A 29 9.27 -14.50 -10.20
N ASP A 30 8.50 -15.17 -11.06
CA ASP A 30 8.50 -16.62 -11.22
C ASP A 30 9.89 -17.16 -11.61
N GLU A 31 10.53 -16.52 -12.59
CA GLU A 31 11.89 -16.89 -13.01
C GLU A 31 12.92 -16.67 -11.89
N LEU A 32 12.89 -15.52 -11.19
CA LEU A 32 13.80 -15.23 -10.08
C LEU A 32 13.62 -16.21 -8.93
N GLU A 33 12.38 -16.59 -8.60
CA GLU A 33 12.08 -17.61 -7.59
C GLU A 33 12.63 -18.99 -8.02
N ALA A 34 12.51 -19.36 -9.30
CA ALA A 34 13.09 -20.60 -9.83
C ALA A 34 14.64 -20.63 -9.73
N PHE A 35 15.29 -19.47 -9.76
CA PHE A 35 16.73 -19.33 -9.50
C PHE A 35 17.09 -19.22 -8.00
N GLY A 36 16.11 -19.30 -7.10
CA GLY A 36 16.30 -19.29 -5.65
C GLY A 36 16.42 -17.90 -5.03
N PHE A 37 16.00 -16.84 -5.73
CA PHE A 37 15.93 -15.50 -5.16
C PHE A 37 14.65 -15.31 -4.34
N GLU A 38 14.78 -14.63 -3.20
CA GLU A 38 13.63 -14.11 -2.46
C GLU A 38 13.07 -12.89 -3.22
N THR A 39 11.76 -12.90 -3.47
CA THR A 39 11.11 -11.82 -4.22
C THR A 39 9.90 -11.26 -3.46
N VAL A 40 9.60 -10.00 -3.72
CA VAL A 40 8.40 -9.33 -3.23
C VAL A 40 7.90 -8.39 -4.30
N SER A 41 6.57 -8.29 -4.41
CA SER A 41 5.93 -7.38 -5.35
C SER A 41 4.89 -6.53 -4.62
N LEU A 42 5.05 -5.21 -4.71
CA LEU A 42 4.19 -4.23 -4.05
C LEU A 42 3.29 -3.55 -5.08
N TRP A 43 2.01 -3.43 -4.75
CA TRP A 43 0.99 -2.81 -5.60
C TRP A 43 0.14 -1.90 -4.71
N ALA A 44 -0.31 -0.78 -5.27
CA ALA A 44 -1.25 0.12 -4.60
C ALA A 44 -2.50 0.20 -5.48
N ALA A 45 -3.66 -0.10 -4.89
CA ALA A 45 -4.94 0.13 -5.53
C ALA A 45 -5.27 1.63 -5.44
N ILE A 46 -5.48 2.27 -6.60
CA ILE A 46 -5.86 3.68 -6.67
C ILE A 46 -7.29 3.73 -7.18
N PRO A 47 -8.23 4.33 -6.43
CA PRO A 47 -9.61 4.45 -6.90
C PRO A 47 -9.66 5.38 -8.12
N HIS A 48 -10.34 4.93 -9.18
CA HIS A 48 -10.40 5.64 -10.46
C HIS A 48 -11.22 6.93 -10.42
N TYR A 49 -12.09 7.10 -9.41
CA TYR A 49 -12.89 8.31 -9.22
C TYR A 49 -12.07 9.49 -8.70
N VAL A 50 -10.89 9.23 -8.14
CA VAL A 50 -9.98 10.29 -7.69
C VAL A 50 -9.12 10.69 -8.88
N ALA A 51 -9.63 11.64 -9.66
CA ALA A 51 -8.96 12.13 -10.86
C ALA A 51 -7.81 13.08 -10.48
N GLY A 52 -6.58 12.59 -10.60
CA GLY A 52 -5.39 13.42 -10.46
C GLY A 52 -4.14 12.56 -10.43
N ASP A 53 -3.58 12.27 -11.60
CA ASP A 53 -2.22 11.77 -11.69
C ASP A 53 -1.24 12.93 -11.44
N PRO A 54 -0.19 12.73 -10.62
CA PRO A 54 0.13 11.52 -9.85
C PRO A 54 -0.67 11.42 -8.52
N CYS A 55 -0.73 10.22 -7.92
CA CYS A 55 -1.28 9.97 -6.58
C CYS A 55 -0.16 9.83 -5.51
N PRO A 56 0.22 10.93 -4.81
CA PRO A 56 1.25 10.91 -3.76
C PRO A 56 0.98 9.90 -2.64
N LYS A 57 -0.29 9.67 -2.29
CA LYS A 57 -0.67 8.73 -1.24
C LYS A 57 -0.28 7.29 -1.60
N ALA A 58 -0.47 6.90 -2.85
CA ALA A 58 -0.07 5.57 -3.33
C ALA A 58 1.46 5.42 -3.35
N SER A 59 2.20 6.42 -3.83
CA SER A 59 3.66 6.42 -3.80
C SER A 59 4.20 6.33 -2.37
N LEU A 60 3.62 7.08 -1.43
CA LEU A 60 3.98 7.04 -0.02
C LEU A 60 3.79 5.64 0.58
N ALA A 61 2.64 5.00 0.29
CA ALA A 61 2.34 3.66 0.77
C ALA A 61 3.33 2.61 0.24
N LEU A 62 3.67 2.68 -1.06
CA LEU A 62 4.64 1.78 -1.68
C LEU A 62 6.05 1.96 -1.08
N LEU A 63 6.50 3.20 -0.92
CA LEU A 63 7.82 3.49 -0.34
C LEU A 63 7.92 3.05 1.13
N ARG A 64 6.84 3.21 1.90
CA ARG A 64 6.73 2.64 3.26
C ARG A 64 6.85 1.11 3.25
N GLY A 65 6.21 0.44 2.29
CA GLY A 65 6.38 -1.00 2.10
C GLY A 65 7.81 -1.39 1.75
N VAL A 66 8.54 -0.55 0.99
CA VAL A 66 9.97 -0.75 0.71
C VAL A 66 10.82 -0.55 1.97
N GLU A 67 10.55 0.46 2.81
CA GLU A 67 11.21 0.63 4.12
C GLU A 67 11.05 -0.63 4.98
N ASP A 68 9.86 -1.23 4.98
CA ASP A 68 9.57 -2.44 5.78
C ASP A 68 10.31 -3.68 5.28
N VAL A 69 10.41 -3.87 3.96
CA VAL A 69 11.10 -5.02 3.36
C VAL A 69 12.62 -4.91 3.51
N LEU A 70 13.16 -3.72 3.24
CA LEU A 70 14.60 -3.51 3.17
C LEU A 70 15.23 -3.07 4.49
N ASP A 71 14.42 -2.76 5.50
CA ASP A 71 14.88 -2.21 6.78
C ASP A 71 15.76 -0.96 6.59
N ILE A 72 15.33 -0.07 5.69
CA ILE A 72 16.00 1.21 5.39
C ILE A 72 15.11 2.40 5.72
N ALA A 73 15.73 3.51 6.08
CA ALA A 73 15.04 4.79 6.22
C ALA A 73 15.08 5.56 4.89
N ILE A 74 13.91 6.00 4.42
CA ILE A 74 13.76 6.85 3.24
C ILE A 74 13.26 8.22 3.71
N PRO A 75 13.85 9.34 3.25
CA PRO A 75 13.33 10.67 3.57
C PRO A 75 12.02 10.90 2.81
N LEU A 76 10.90 10.96 3.53
CA LEU A 76 9.55 10.99 2.97
C LEU A 76 8.75 12.25 3.35
N ASP A 77 9.36 13.23 4.04
CA ASP A 77 8.66 14.36 4.67
C ASP A 77 7.77 15.14 3.69
N GLU A 78 8.32 15.54 2.54
CA GLU A 78 7.56 16.26 1.51
C GLU A 78 6.43 15.39 0.93
N LEU A 79 6.70 14.10 0.72
CA LEU A 79 5.72 13.17 0.18
C LEU A 79 4.56 12.92 1.15
N VAL A 80 4.82 12.94 2.46
CA VAL A 80 3.81 12.87 3.51
C VAL A 80 2.86 14.07 3.44
N GLU A 81 3.40 15.29 3.30
CA GLU A 81 2.55 16.48 3.17
C GLU A 81 1.77 16.47 1.85
N ASN A 82 2.39 16.07 0.74
CA ASN A 82 1.71 15.93 -0.54
C ASN A 82 0.58 14.89 -0.49
N ALA A 83 0.79 13.76 0.20
CA ALA A 83 -0.24 12.74 0.39
C ALA A 83 -1.42 13.25 1.22
N ARG A 84 -1.17 14.07 2.25
CA ARG A 84 -2.24 14.71 3.04
C ARG A 84 -3.04 15.70 2.20
N ALA A 85 -2.37 16.59 1.47
CA ALA A 85 -3.04 17.55 0.61
C ALA A 85 -3.90 16.87 -0.46
N TRP A 86 -3.37 15.81 -1.07
CA TRP A 86 -4.12 14.99 -2.02
C TRP A 86 -5.35 14.32 -1.38
N GLN A 87 -5.20 13.78 -0.16
CA GLN A 87 -6.33 13.15 0.56
C GLN A 87 -7.44 14.16 0.83
N THR A 88 -7.11 15.37 1.29
CA THR A 88 -8.11 16.42 1.53
C THR A 88 -8.88 16.75 0.25
N GLY A 89 -8.20 16.87 -0.89
CA GLY A 89 -8.87 17.10 -2.17
C GLY A 89 -9.77 15.93 -2.60
N ALA A 90 -9.36 14.70 -2.34
CA ALA A 90 -10.19 13.52 -2.59
C ALA A 90 -11.45 13.51 -1.71
N ASP A 91 -11.32 13.81 -0.41
CA ASP A 91 -12.43 13.87 0.54
C ASP A 91 -13.42 14.98 0.16
N GLU A 92 -12.92 16.13 -0.28
CA GLU A 92 -13.76 17.25 -0.77
C GLU A 92 -14.55 16.88 -2.03
N LEU A 93 -13.92 16.16 -2.97
CA LEU A 93 -14.60 15.67 -4.17
C LEU A 93 -15.74 14.71 -3.80
N THR A 94 -15.45 13.72 -2.95
CA THR A 94 -16.46 12.78 -2.45
C THR A 94 -17.58 13.49 -1.68
N ALA A 95 -17.27 14.55 -0.92
CA ALA A 95 -18.28 15.30 -0.18
C ALA A 95 -19.19 16.18 -1.08
N THR A 96 -18.71 16.57 -2.26
CA THR A 96 -19.42 17.51 -3.15
C THR A 96 -20.18 16.79 -4.27
N ASP A 97 -19.79 15.57 -4.60
CA ASP A 97 -20.38 14.76 -5.67
C ASP A 97 -21.15 13.57 -5.09
N GLU A 98 -22.48 13.62 -5.14
CA GLU A 98 -23.39 12.62 -4.57
C GLU A 98 -23.22 11.24 -5.24
N ASP A 99 -22.95 11.21 -6.56
CA ASP A 99 -22.73 9.96 -7.29
C ASP A 99 -21.43 9.27 -6.83
N ILE A 100 -20.36 10.06 -6.61
CA ILE A 100 -19.10 9.56 -6.05
C ILE A 100 -19.30 9.11 -4.60
N ALA A 101 -20.03 9.87 -3.78
CA ALA A 101 -20.30 9.54 -2.39
C ALA A 101 -21.04 8.19 -2.24
N ASP A 102 -22.08 7.97 -3.03
CA ASP A 102 -22.84 6.72 -3.03
C ASP A 102 -22.00 5.56 -3.57
N TYR A 103 -21.14 5.80 -4.57
CA TYR A 103 -20.20 4.79 -5.05
C TYR A 103 -19.19 4.38 -3.97
N VAL A 104 -18.57 5.34 -3.27
CA VAL A 104 -17.63 5.06 -2.18
C VAL A 104 -18.30 4.25 -1.07
N ARG A 105 -19.51 4.62 -0.65
CA ARG A 105 -20.27 3.87 0.35
C ARG A 105 -20.48 2.41 -0.07
N SER A 106 -20.83 2.17 -1.33
CA SER A 106 -21.00 0.81 -1.85
C SER A 106 -19.71 -0.02 -1.82
N LEU A 107 -18.55 0.62 -2.04
CA LEU A 107 -17.25 -0.03 -1.96
C LEU A 107 -16.88 -0.37 -0.51
N GLU A 108 -17.14 0.53 0.44
CA GLU A 108 -16.88 0.33 1.86
C GLU A 108 -17.73 -0.80 2.43
N GLU A 109 -19.04 -0.82 2.13
CA GLU A 109 -19.95 -1.90 2.52
C GLU A 109 -19.50 -3.27 1.96
N SER A 110 -18.93 -3.29 0.75
CA SER A 110 -18.38 -4.52 0.16
C SER A 110 -17.04 -4.94 0.77
N SER A 111 -16.26 -3.98 1.29
CA SER A 111 -14.93 -4.21 1.86
C SER A 111 -15.00 -4.62 3.33
N GLU A 112 -15.96 -4.12 4.12
CA GLU A 112 -16.22 -4.59 5.49
C GLU A 112 -16.57 -6.08 5.57
N ALA A 113 -17.06 -6.69 4.47
CA ALA A 113 -17.29 -8.13 4.40
C ALA A 113 -15.98 -8.96 4.29
N SER A 114 -14.84 -8.30 4.12
CA SER A 114 -13.51 -8.90 3.94
C SER A 114 -12.49 -8.18 4.83
N ASP A 115 -12.56 -8.39 6.16
CA ASP A 115 -11.63 -7.93 7.21
C ASP A 115 -10.35 -7.23 6.72
N LEU A 116 -10.37 -5.89 6.68
CA LEU A 116 -9.18 -5.06 6.54
C LEU A 116 -8.70 -4.65 7.94
N PRO A 117 -7.52 -5.06 8.40
CA PRO A 117 -6.99 -4.67 9.71
C PRO A 117 -6.41 -3.26 9.63
N GLU A 118 -7.26 -2.23 9.47
CA GLU A 118 -6.79 -0.85 9.33
C GLU A 118 -6.34 -0.20 10.65
N ALA A 119 -6.44 -0.89 11.79
CA ALA A 119 -5.97 -0.38 13.08
C ALA A 119 -5.61 -1.46 14.11
N THR A 120 -4.84 -2.49 13.73
CA THR A 120 -4.30 -3.44 14.73
C THR A 120 -3.06 -2.87 15.43
N GLY A 121 -2.81 -3.26 16.68
CA GLY A 121 -1.63 -2.81 17.45
C GLY A 121 -0.29 -3.05 16.74
N GLU A 122 -0.22 -4.02 15.83
CA GLU A 122 0.94 -4.27 14.97
C GLU A 122 1.19 -3.16 13.94
N ALA A 123 0.13 -2.57 13.37
CA ALA A 123 0.28 -1.42 12.45
C ALA A 123 0.87 -0.20 13.18
N ILE A 124 0.45 0.02 14.43
CA ILE A 124 0.98 1.09 15.28
C ILE A 124 2.45 0.81 15.66
N ALA A 125 2.78 -0.45 16.00
CA ALA A 125 4.15 -0.85 16.31
C ALA A 125 5.10 -0.62 15.12
N ARG A 126 4.69 -1.01 13.90
CA ARG A 126 5.48 -0.80 12.68
C ARG A 126 5.75 0.67 12.40
N GLU A 127 4.74 1.54 12.54
CA GLU A 127 4.94 2.99 12.39
C GLU A 127 5.91 3.55 13.44
N PHE A 128 5.84 3.08 14.68
CA PHE A 128 6.76 3.48 15.73
C PHE A 128 8.20 3.05 15.44
N GLU A 129 8.42 1.82 14.98
CA GLU A 129 9.74 1.31 14.59
C GLU A 129 10.33 2.07 13.40
N ARG A 130 9.51 2.45 12.40
CA ARG A 130 9.95 3.34 11.32
C ARG A 130 10.39 4.70 11.84
N TYR A 131 9.60 5.28 12.75
CA TYR A 131 9.94 6.57 13.35
C TYR A 131 11.27 6.54 14.11
N LEU A 132 11.54 5.48 14.87
CA LEU A 132 12.80 5.33 15.60
C LEU A 132 14.01 5.20 14.66
N ARG A 133 13.92 4.40 13.60
CA ARG A 133 14.99 4.25 12.60
C ARG A 133 15.39 5.59 11.97
N ARG A 134 14.43 6.48 11.67
CA ARG A 134 14.70 7.83 11.14
C ARG A 134 15.39 8.78 12.12
N ARG A 135 15.38 8.47 13.43
CA ARG A 135 16.01 9.31 14.45
C ARG A 135 17.44 8.85 14.79
N GLU A 136 17.73 7.57 14.57
CA GLU A 136 19.03 6.97 14.85
C GLU A 136 20.00 7.05 13.66
N GLY A 137 19.49 7.16 12.42
CA GLY A 137 20.26 7.44 11.20
C GLY A 137 20.34 8.92 10.88
#